data_AF-A0A5M6I5X1-F1
#
_entry.id   AF-A0A5M6I5X1-F1
#
_cell.length_a   1.000
_cell.length_b   1.000
_cell.length_c   1.000
_cell.angle_alpha   90.00
_cell.angle_beta   90.00
_cell.angle_gamma   90.00
#
_symmetry.space_group_name_H-M   'P 1'
#
loop_
_entity.id
_entity.type
_entity.pdbx_description
1 polymer ?
#
loop_
_entity_poly.entity_id
_entity_poly.type
_entity_poly.pdbx_seq_one_letter_code
_entity_poly.pdbx_strand_id
1 'polypeptide(L)'
;MTDHIRAFAERLIDKGPEALPPRDRRVIEHIAKRLSARLDWSAEYEESLTFGQRLADAVAAWGGSWPFIVSFALVMLVWIAVNLGLAGGTPFDPYPFILLNLVLSTLAAIQAPIIMMSQNRQAAKDRIQALHDYEVNLKAEVEIVALHDKLDRLRSQDLAAAVARIEGRIEALLHVPR
;
A
#
# COMPACT_ATOMS: atom_id res chain seq x y z
N MET A 1 -26.33 9.41 2.26
CA MET A 1 -24.95 9.93 2.22
C MET A 1 -24.26 9.56 0.89
N THR A 2 -25.01 9.55 -0.23
CA THR A 2 -24.66 8.72 -1.40
C THR A 2 -24.85 9.46 -2.75
N ASP A 3 -25.80 10.39 -2.86
CA ASP A 3 -26.05 11.11 -4.13
C ASP A 3 -24.96 12.13 -4.47
N HIS A 4 -24.37 12.78 -3.46
CA HIS A 4 -23.32 13.77 -3.67
C HIS A 4 -22.01 13.15 -4.20
N ILE A 5 -21.74 11.88 -3.85
CA ILE A 5 -20.56 11.14 -4.34
C ILE A 5 -20.79 10.68 -5.78
N ARG A 6 -22.00 10.20 -6.11
CA ARG A 6 -22.36 9.81 -7.48
C ARG A 6 -22.35 11.00 -8.43
N ALA A 7 -22.97 12.12 -8.06
CA ALA A 7 -22.98 13.34 -8.87
C ALA A 7 -21.56 13.92 -9.06
N PHE A 8 -20.68 13.75 -8.08
CA PHE A 8 -19.27 14.14 -8.18
C PHE A 8 -18.49 13.25 -9.15
N ALA A 9 -18.69 11.93 -9.09
CA ALA A 9 -18.06 10.96 -9.98
C ALA A 9 -18.50 11.14 -11.45
N GLU A 10 -19.80 11.38 -11.69
CA GLU A 10 -20.33 11.66 -13.03
C GLU A 10 -19.74 12.94 -13.63
N ARG A 11 -19.62 14.01 -12.83
CA ARG A 11 -18.98 15.26 -13.30
C ARG A 11 -17.50 15.06 -13.66
N LEU A 12 -16.79 14.21 -12.93
CA LEU A 12 -15.40 13.88 -13.23
C LEU A 12 -15.23 13.15 -14.57
N ILE A 13 -16.09 12.16 -14.81
CA ILE A 13 -16.04 11.32 -16.01
C ILE A 13 -16.43 12.13 -17.25
N ASP A 14 -17.41 13.04 -17.12
CA ASP A 14 -18.02 13.72 -18.26
C ASP A 14 -17.33 15.05 -18.63
N LYS A 15 -16.80 15.80 -17.64
CA LYS A 15 -16.24 17.15 -17.87
C LYS A 15 -14.78 17.32 -17.42
N GLY A 16 -14.17 16.29 -16.85
CA GLY A 16 -12.81 16.35 -16.35
C GLY A 16 -12.62 17.29 -15.14
N PRO A 17 -11.38 17.42 -14.64
CA PRO A 17 -11.07 18.18 -13.41
C PRO A 17 -11.34 19.69 -13.51
N GLU A 18 -11.57 20.20 -14.72
CA GLU A 18 -11.82 21.61 -15.03
C GLU A 18 -13.21 22.08 -14.56
N ALA A 19 -14.19 21.17 -14.47
CA ALA A 19 -15.57 21.48 -14.08
C ALA A 19 -15.82 21.47 -12.56
N LEU A 20 -14.76 21.29 -11.76
CA LEU A 20 -14.84 21.22 -10.31
C LEU A 20 -14.64 22.59 -9.64
N PRO A 21 -15.27 22.86 -8.50
CA PRO A 21 -14.94 24.00 -7.66
C PRO A 21 -13.43 24.04 -7.33
N PRO A 22 -12.79 25.23 -7.20
CA PRO A 22 -11.34 25.36 -6.98
C PRO A 22 -10.79 24.63 -5.75
N ARG A 23 -11.65 24.31 -4.77
CA ARG A 23 -11.29 23.50 -3.60
C ARG A 23 -11.16 22.01 -3.95
N ASP A 24 -12.10 21.47 -4.71
CA ASP A 24 -12.18 20.05 -5.04
C ASP A 24 -11.12 19.67 -6.09
N ARG A 25 -10.87 20.56 -7.07
CA ARG A 25 -9.80 20.39 -8.07
C ARG A 25 -8.44 20.16 -7.43
N ARG A 26 -8.10 20.94 -6.40
CA ARG A 26 -6.82 20.79 -5.68
C ARG A 26 -6.71 19.43 -5.01
N VAL A 27 -7.76 18.95 -4.35
CA VAL A 27 -7.74 17.63 -3.70
C VAL A 27 -7.49 16.53 -4.75
N ILE A 28 -8.16 16.59 -5.90
CA ILE A 28 -7.97 15.61 -6.98
C ILE A 28 -6.59 15.71 -7.60
N GLU A 29 -6.07 16.91 -7.87
CA GLU A 29 -4.71 17.08 -8.39
C GLU A 29 -3.67 16.49 -7.43
N HIS A 30 -3.85 16.64 -6.10
CA HIS A 30 -2.96 16.04 -5.12
C HIS A 30 -3.07 14.51 -5.08
N ILE A 31 -4.30 13.96 -5.14
CA ILE A 31 -4.53 12.51 -5.19
C ILE A 31 -3.96 11.92 -6.48
N ALA A 32 -4.22 12.55 -7.62
CA ALA A 32 -3.75 12.15 -8.93
C ALA A 32 -2.22 12.16 -8.96
N LYS A 33 -1.57 13.26 -8.55
CA LYS A 33 -0.11 13.37 -8.54
C LYS A 33 0.55 12.32 -7.63
N ARG A 34 -0.08 12.01 -6.50
CA ARG A 34 0.42 10.96 -5.58
C ARG A 34 0.21 9.56 -6.13
N LEU A 35 -0.90 9.32 -6.81
CA LEU A 35 -1.19 8.05 -7.49
C LEU A 35 -0.24 7.84 -8.68
N SER A 36 -0.04 8.87 -9.50
CA SER A 36 0.90 8.87 -10.64
C SER A 36 2.32 8.56 -10.19
N ALA A 37 2.80 9.24 -9.15
CA ALA A 37 4.12 8.94 -8.59
C ALA A 37 4.22 7.46 -8.19
N ARG A 38 3.26 6.91 -7.42
CA ARG A 38 3.28 5.49 -7.03
C ARG A 38 3.28 4.54 -8.24
N LEU A 39 2.50 4.85 -9.27
CA LEU A 39 2.42 4.03 -10.49
C LEU A 39 3.73 4.07 -11.29
N ASP A 40 4.33 5.26 -11.45
CA ASP A 40 5.60 5.44 -12.15
C ASP A 40 6.73 4.66 -11.46
N TRP A 41 6.83 4.76 -10.13
CA TRP A 41 7.80 3.98 -9.34
C TRP A 41 7.61 2.47 -9.49
N SER A 42 6.36 1.99 -9.59
CA SER A 42 6.09 0.55 -9.77
C SER A 42 6.47 0.06 -11.16
N ALA A 43 6.18 0.85 -12.20
CA ALA A 43 6.45 0.49 -13.59
C ALA A 43 7.95 0.49 -13.90
N GLU A 44 8.68 1.51 -13.44
CA GLU A 44 10.13 1.61 -13.63
C GLU A 44 10.89 0.49 -12.89
N TYR A 45 10.38 0.07 -11.72
CA TYR A 45 10.93 -1.07 -10.99
C TYR A 45 10.68 -2.39 -11.72
N GLU A 46 9.50 -2.59 -12.31
CA GLU A 46 9.13 -3.81 -13.02
C GLU A 46 9.89 -3.96 -14.35
N GLU A 47 10.21 -2.85 -15.01
CA GLU A 47 11.04 -2.80 -16.22
C GLU A 47 12.50 -3.17 -15.95
N SER A 48 12.99 -2.95 -14.72
CA SER A 48 14.35 -3.31 -14.30
C SER A 48 14.54 -4.81 -13.94
N LEU A 49 13.47 -5.60 -13.90
CA LEU A 49 13.54 -7.01 -13.49
C LEU A 49 14.09 -7.90 -14.61
N THR A 50 15.14 -8.65 -14.28
CA THR A 50 15.67 -9.69 -15.19
C THR A 50 14.66 -10.83 -15.39
N PHE A 51 14.78 -11.55 -16.51
CA PHE A 51 13.90 -12.69 -16.82
C PHE A 51 13.84 -13.73 -15.68
N GLY A 52 14.98 -14.02 -15.05
CA GLY A 52 15.06 -14.95 -13.92
C GLY A 52 14.31 -14.46 -12.67
N GLN A 53 14.34 -13.15 -12.39
CA GLN A 53 13.59 -12.57 -11.27
C GLN A 53 12.08 -12.59 -11.53
N ARG A 54 11.65 -12.32 -12.77
CA ARG A 54 10.24 -12.42 -13.17
C ARG A 54 9.70 -13.84 -13.05
N LEU A 55 10.50 -14.84 -13.47
CA LEU A 55 10.14 -16.25 -13.33
C LEU A 55 10.09 -16.66 -11.84
N ALA A 56 11.05 -16.23 -11.04
CA ALA A 56 11.07 -16.50 -9.60
C ALA A 56 9.82 -15.95 -8.88
N ASP A 57 9.39 -14.72 -9.21
CA ASP A 57 8.15 -14.15 -8.66
C ASP A 57 6.91 -14.91 -9.09
N ALA A 58 6.82 -15.29 -10.37
CA ALA A 58 5.70 -16.08 -10.88
C ALA A 58 5.61 -17.44 -10.16
N VAL A 59 6.75 -18.11 -9.97
CA VAL A 59 6.84 -19.39 -9.25
C VAL A 59 6.48 -19.22 -7.77
N ALA A 60 6.96 -18.17 -7.10
CA ALA A 60 6.64 -17.90 -5.71
C ALA A 60 5.14 -17.57 -5.50
N ALA A 61 4.56 -16.75 -6.39
CA ALA A 61 3.14 -16.39 -6.34
C ALA A 61 2.23 -17.60 -6.60
N TRP A 62 2.60 -18.47 -7.54
CA TRP A 62 1.85 -19.69 -7.83
C TRP A 62 1.99 -20.74 -6.71
N GLY A 63 3.20 -20.94 -6.21
CA GLY A 63 3.51 -21.89 -5.13
C GLY A 63 2.89 -21.53 -3.78
N GLY A 64 2.55 -20.26 -3.54
CA GLY A 64 1.89 -19.79 -2.32
C GLY A 64 0.36 -19.96 -2.30
N SER A 65 -0.25 -20.54 -3.35
CA SER A 65 -1.71 -20.61 -3.48
C SER A 65 -2.30 -21.89 -2.86
N TRP A 66 -3.48 -21.76 -2.23
CA TRP A 66 -4.23 -22.89 -1.67
C TRP A 66 -4.56 -24.01 -2.69
N PRO A 67 -4.99 -23.69 -3.94
CA PRO A 67 -5.24 -24.72 -4.95
C PRO A 67 -3.98 -25.50 -5.35
N PHE A 68 -2.81 -24.85 -5.37
CA PHE A 68 -1.55 -25.53 -5.66
C PHE A 68 -1.24 -26.59 -4.60
N ILE A 69 -1.34 -26.25 -3.31
CA ILE A 69 -1.12 -27.18 -2.19
C ILE A 69 -2.02 -28.41 -2.30
N VAL A 70 -3.32 -28.20 -2.57
CA VAL A 70 -4.29 -29.29 -2.71
C VAL A 70 -3.98 -30.17 -3.92
N SER A 71 -3.66 -29.57 -5.07
CA SER A 71 -3.29 -30.32 -6.28
C SER A 71 -2.01 -31.14 -6.09
N PHE A 72 -1.01 -30.57 -5.41
CA PHE A 72 0.26 -31.22 -5.12
C PHE A 72 0.08 -32.42 -4.18
N ALA A 73 -0.72 -32.25 -3.12
CA ALA A 73 -1.08 -33.35 -2.21
C ALA A 73 -1.84 -34.48 -2.95
N LEU A 74 -2.74 -34.13 -3.87
CA LEU A 74 -3.45 -35.12 -4.68
C LEU A 74 -2.50 -35.91 -5.59
N VAL A 75 -1.56 -35.23 -6.26
CA VAL A 75 -0.53 -35.89 -7.10
C VAL A 75 0.32 -36.84 -6.26
N MET A 76 0.72 -36.44 -5.05
CA MET A 76 1.45 -37.33 -4.13
C MET A 76 0.63 -38.56 -3.74
N LEU A 77 -0.66 -38.40 -3.41
CA LEU A 77 -1.54 -39.52 -3.07
C LEU A 77 -1.71 -40.47 -4.26
N VAL A 78 -1.87 -39.94 -5.48
CA VAL A 78 -1.97 -40.74 -6.70
C VAL A 78 -0.65 -41.50 -6.95
N TRP A 79 0.50 -40.86 -6.77
CA TRP A 79 1.81 -41.51 -6.93
C TRP A 79 1.98 -42.68 -5.95
N ILE A 80 1.63 -42.47 -4.68
CA ILE A 80 1.68 -43.50 -3.64
C ILE A 80 0.73 -44.64 -4.00
N ALA A 81 -0.51 -44.34 -4.40
CA ALA A 81 -1.50 -45.35 -4.74
C ALA A 81 -1.04 -46.26 -5.90
N VAL A 82 -0.51 -45.66 -6.97
CA VAL A 82 0.02 -46.40 -8.13
C VAL A 82 1.17 -47.32 -7.71
N ASN A 83 2.10 -46.83 -6.89
CA ASN A 83 3.28 -47.60 -6.47
C ASN A 83 3.03 -48.60 -5.34
N LEU A 84 1.91 -48.51 -4.62
CA LEU A 84 1.49 -49.51 -3.62
C LEU A 84 0.87 -50.77 -4.26
N GLY A 85 0.85 -50.85 -5.59
CA GLY A 85 0.37 -52.03 -6.32
C GLY A 85 -1.12 -51.98 -6.69
N LEU A 86 -1.82 -50.87 -6.44
CA LEU A 86 -3.21 -50.68 -6.91
C LEU A 86 -3.33 -50.69 -8.44
N ALA A 87 -2.21 -50.57 -9.17
CA ALA A 87 -2.14 -50.61 -10.63
C ALA A 87 -1.72 -51.97 -11.22
N GLY A 88 -1.55 -53.03 -10.42
CA GLY A 88 -1.39 -54.42 -10.90
C GLY A 88 -0.07 -54.77 -11.62
N GLY A 89 0.96 -53.92 -11.54
CA GLY A 89 2.29 -54.13 -12.13
C GLY A 89 3.45 -54.09 -11.12
N THR A 90 4.68 -54.29 -11.59
CA THR A 90 5.89 -54.09 -10.77
C THR A 90 5.99 -52.64 -10.31
N PRO A 91 6.12 -52.36 -9.00
CA PRO A 91 6.23 -50.99 -8.50
C PRO A 91 7.45 -50.28 -9.08
N PHE A 92 7.26 -49.08 -9.61
CA PHE A 92 8.34 -48.26 -10.15
C PHE A 92 9.18 -47.63 -9.02
N ASP A 93 8.52 -47.24 -7.92
CA ASP A 93 9.13 -46.68 -6.71
C ASP A 93 8.56 -47.41 -5.48
N PRO A 94 9.09 -48.61 -5.13
CA PRO A 94 8.62 -49.37 -3.98
C PRO A 94 8.78 -48.60 -2.66
N TYR A 95 7.93 -48.89 -1.67
CA TYR A 95 8.11 -48.38 -0.31
C TYR A 95 9.54 -48.70 0.18
N PRO A 96 10.35 -47.71 0.62
CA PRO A 96 9.99 -46.40 1.19
C PRO A 96 9.98 -45.17 0.24
N PHE A 97 9.75 -45.34 -1.07
CA PHE A 97 9.64 -44.27 -2.08
C PHE A 97 10.90 -43.39 -2.22
N ILE A 98 12.02 -44.00 -2.63
CA ILE A 98 13.31 -43.29 -2.71
C ILE A 98 13.32 -42.22 -3.81
N LEU A 99 12.67 -42.48 -4.93
CA LEU A 99 12.64 -41.56 -6.07
C LEU A 99 11.78 -40.33 -5.75
N LEU A 100 10.60 -40.55 -5.17
CA LEU A 100 9.75 -39.46 -4.70
C LEU A 100 10.49 -38.57 -3.70
N ASN A 101 11.16 -39.17 -2.71
CA ASN A 101 11.94 -38.43 -1.73
C ASN A 101 13.07 -37.62 -2.36
N LEU A 102 13.78 -38.16 -3.36
CA LEU A 102 14.86 -37.46 -4.06
C LEU A 102 14.33 -36.24 -4.84
N VAL A 103 13.23 -36.42 -5.56
CA VAL A 103 12.59 -35.35 -6.34
C VAL A 103 12.09 -34.24 -5.41
N LEU A 104 11.37 -34.59 -4.35
CA LEU A 104 10.87 -33.63 -3.36
C LEU A 104 11.99 -32.86 -2.68
N SER A 105 13.08 -33.54 -2.30
CA SER A 105 14.24 -32.89 -1.66
C SER A 105 14.91 -31.89 -2.60
N THR A 106 15.07 -32.26 -3.88
CA THR A 106 15.66 -31.37 -4.89
C THR A 106 14.75 -30.17 -5.18
N LEU A 107 13.44 -30.41 -5.26
CA LEU A 107 12.44 -29.37 -5.47
C LEU A 107 12.46 -28.36 -4.32
N ALA A 108 12.45 -28.84 -3.07
CA ALA A 108 12.52 -28.00 -1.88
C ALA A 108 13.82 -27.18 -1.82
N ALA A 109 14.96 -27.80 -2.16
CA ALA A 109 16.26 -27.13 -2.18
C ALA A 109 16.32 -25.95 -3.17
N ILE A 110 15.65 -26.07 -4.32
CA ILE A 110 15.54 -24.98 -5.31
C ILE A 110 14.47 -23.95 -4.91
N GLN A 111 13.39 -24.39 -4.24
CA GLN A 111 12.32 -23.49 -3.80
C GLN A 111 12.78 -22.50 -2.74
N ALA A 112 13.55 -22.94 -1.73
CA ALA A 112 14.00 -22.08 -0.63
C ALA A 112 14.70 -20.77 -1.11
N PRO A 113 15.73 -20.80 -2.00
CA PRO A 113 16.36 -19.58 -2.49
C PRO A 113 15.44 -18.75 -3.39
N ILE A 114 14.55 -19.36 -4.19
CA ILE A 114 13.56 -18.63 -5.01
C ILE A 114 12.62 -17.83 -4.10
N ILE A 115 12.12 -18.46 -3.04
CA ILE A 115 11.27 -17.82 -2.03
C ILE A 115 12.05 -16.68 -1.35
N MET A 116 13.29 -16.93 -0.92
CA MET A 116 14.14 -15.88 -0.32
C MET A 116 14.40 -14.71 -1.28
N MET A 117 14.62 -14.97 -2.57
CA MET A 117 14.82 -13.92 -3.57
C MET A 117 13.57 -13.07 -3.80
N SER A 118 12.38 -13.69 -3.78
CA SER A 118 11.11 -12.96 -3.87
C SER A 118 10.86 -12.16 -2.58
N GLN A 119 11.10 -12.76 -1.40
CA GLN A 119 11.00 -12.10 -0.10
C GLN A 119 11.95 -10.91 0.05
N ASN A 120 13.23 -11.05 -0.32
CA ASN A 120 14.20 -9.96 -0.27
C ASN A 120 13.78 -8.78 -1.16
N ARG A 121 13.18 -9.05 -2.31
CA ARG A 121 12.64 -8.01 -3.20
C ARG A 121 11.40 -7.35 -2.62
N GLN A 122 10.47 -8.12 -2.07
CA GLN A 122 9.30 -7.56 -1.40
C GLN A 122 9.71 -6.68 -0.21
N ALA A 123 10.65 -7.15 0.63
CA ALA A 123 11.17 -6.37 1.75
C ALA A 123 11.87 -5.07 1.32
N ALA A 124 12.56 -5.08 0.17
CA ALA A 124 13.15 -3.86 -0.40
C ALA A 124 12.06 -2.86 -0.83
N LYS A 125 11.00 -3.32 -1.49
CA LYS A 125 9.83 -2.49 -1.85
C LYS A 125 9.16 -1.91 -0.60
N ASP A 126 8.88 -2.76 0.40
CA ASP A 126 8.23 -2.37 1.65
C ASP A 126 9.07 -1.32 2.41
N ARG A 127 10.39 -1.46 2.40
CA ARG A 127 11.30 -0.48 3.01
C ARG A 127 11.25 0.89 2.33
N ILE A 128 11.24 0.94 0.99
CA ILE A 128 11.14 2.20 0.24
C ILE A 128 9.79 2.87 0.54
N GLN A 129 8.71 2.10 0.54
CA GLN A 129 7.38 2.61 0.85
C GLN A 129 7.32 3.16 2.29
N ALA A 130 7.90 2.46 3.26
CA ALA A 130 7.96 2.93 4.65
C ALA A 130 8.75 4.23 4.80
N LEU A 131 9.87 4.39 4.08
CA LEU A 131 10.65 5.64 4.08
C LEU A 131 9.85 6.80 3.48
N HIS A 132 9.13 6.56 2.38
CA HIS A 132 8.28 7.58 1.78
C HIS A 132 7.12 7.99 2.68
N ASP A 133 6.45 7.02 3.32
CA ASP A 133 5.37 7.30 4.26
C ASP A 133 5.88 8.06 5.49
N TYR A 134 7.10 7.75 5.96
CA TYR A 134 7.77 8.51 7.01
C TYR A 134 8.04 9.97 6.60
N GLU A 135 8.55 10.22 5.40
CA GLU A 135 8.81 11.58 4.88
C GLU A 135 7.51 12.40 4.80
N VAL A 136 6.42 11.80 4.30
CA VAL A 136 5.12 12.46 4.26
C VAL A 136 4.61 12.78 5.66
N ASN A 137 4.78 11.86 6.61
CA ASN A 137 4.37 12.08 8.00
C ASN A 137 5.16 13.24 8.65
N LEU A 138 6.48 13.28 8.45
CA LEU A 138 7.32 14.37 8.96
C LEU A 138 6.92 15.71 8.35
N LYS A 139 6.64 15.75 7.05
CA LYS A 139 6.16 16.96 6.38
C LYS A 139 4.81 17.42 6.95
N ALA A 140 3.89 16.49 7.19
CA ALA A 140 2.61 16.79 7.80
C ALA A 140 2.78 17.33 9.24
N GLU A 141 3.70 16.77 10.02
CA GLU A 141 4.01 17.25 11.37
C GLU A 141 4.52 18.71 11.34
N VAL A 142 5.47 19.03 10.46
CA VAL A 142 5.96 20.40 10.28
C VAL A 142 4.84 21.36 9.85
N GLU A 143 3.97 20.92 8.94
CA GLU A 143 2.83 21.74 8.49
C GLU A 143 1.81 21.97 9.61
N ILE A 144 1.56 20.97 10.47
CA ILE A 144 0.70 21.11 11.65
C ILE A 144 1.28 22.12 12.65
N VAL A 145 2.59 22.05 12.93
CA VAL A 145 3.25 23.02 13.81
C VAL A 145 3.14 24.44 13.24
N ALA A 146 3.40 24.62 11.94
CA ALA A 146 3.25 25.92 11.29
C ALA A 146 1.81 26.46 11.33
N LEU A 147 0.81 25.58 11.19
CA LEU A 147 -0.60 25.93 11.35
C LEU A 147 -0.94 26.31 12.80
N HIS A 148 -0.35 25.62 13.78
CA HIS A 148 -0.51 25.93 15.20
C HIS A 148 0.03 27.33 15.53
N ASP A 149 1.26 27.62 15.11
CA ASP A 149 1.87 28.94 15.28
C ASP A 149 1.03 30.06 14.65
N LYS A 150 0.47 29.80 13.46
CA LYS A 150 -0.41 30.76 12.78
C LYS A 150 -1.71 30.97 13.56
N LEU A 151 -2.29 29.90 14.10
CA LEU A 151 -3.50 29.96 14.91
C LEU A 151 -3.28 30.74 16.20
N ASP A 152 -2.15 30.51 16.88
CA ASP A 152 -1.78 31.20 18.11
C ASP A 152 -1.59 32.70 17.86
N ARG A 153 -0.91 33.08 16.77
CA ARG A 153 -0.78 34.49 16.37
C ARG A 153 -2.12 35.17 16.16
N LEU A 154 -3.06 34.51 15.46
CA LEU A 154 -4.41 35.05 15.24
C LEU A 154 -5.18 35.17 16.56
N ARG A 155 -5.11 34.14 17.42
CA ARG A 155 -5.70 34.15 18.77
C ARG A 155 -5.17 35.31 19.62
N SER A 156 -3.86 35.56 19.61
CA SER A 156 -3.27 36.67 20.35
C SER A 156 -3.70 38.04 19.80
N GLN A 157 -3.81 38.20 18.48
CA GLN A 157 -4.30 39.42 17.86
C GLN A 157 -5.77 39.71 18.22
N ASP A 158 -6.62 38.69 18.13
CA ASP A 158 -8.05 38.81 18.48
C ASP A 158 -8.23 39.16 19.96
N LEU A 159 -7.44 38.54 20.85
CA LEU A 159 -7.47 38.82 22.27
C LEU A 159 -7.00 40.25 22.57
N ALA A 160 -5.89 40.69 21.96
CA ALA A 160 -5.40 42.07 22.11
C ALA A 160 -6.44 43.09 21.63
N ALA A 161 -7.09 42.84 20.49
CA ALA A 161 -8.16 43.69 19.97
C ALA A 161 -9.42 43.68 20.86
N ALA A 162 -9.72 42.56 21.53
CA ALA A 162 -10.80 42.49 22.50
C ALA A 162 -10.49 43.31 23.77
N VAL A 163 -9.27 43.20 24.30
CA VAL A 163 -8.81 43.98 25.47
C VAL A 163 -8.86 45.48 25.17
N ALA A 164 -8.30 45.93 24.05
CA ALA A 164 -8.32 47.34 23.67
C ALA A 164 -9.75 47.91 23.53
N ARG A 165 -10.71 47.11 23.04
CA ARG A 165 -12.14 47.49 22.99
C ARG A 165 -12.75 47.64 24.38
N ILE A 166 -12.36 46.80 25.34
CA ILE A 166 -12.83 46.90 26.73
C ILE A 166 -12.26 48.16 27.38
N GLU A 167 -10.96 48.42 27.23
CA GLU A 167 -10.30 49.62 27.78
C GLU A 167 -10.95 50.90 27.25
N GLY A 168 -11.15 51.02 25.93
CA GLY A 168 -11.81 52.19 25.35
C GLY A 168 -13.26 52.40 25.83
N ARG A 169 -14.00 51.31 26.11
CA ARG A 169 -15.35 51.40 26.71
C ARG A 169 -15.32 51.88 28.16
N ILE A 170 -14.32 51.46 28.93
CA ILE A 170 -14.15 51.90 30.33
C ILE A 170 -13.81 53.40 30.36
N GLU A 171 -12.87 53.85 29.53
CA GLU A 171 -12.50 55.28 29.45
C GLU A 171 -13.69 56.17 29.06
N ALA A 172 -14.50 55.72 28.10
CA ALA A 172 -15.70 56.43 27.69
C ALA A 172 -16.74 56.56 28.82
N LEU A 173 -16.89 55.52 29.67
CA LEU A 173 -17.78 55.55 30.84
C LEU A 173 -17.24 56.46 31.96
N LEU A 174 -15.92 56.59 32.09
CA LEU A 174 -15.29 57.45 33.09
C LEU A 174 -15.32 58.95 32.70
N HIS A 175 -15.39 59.26 31.39
CA HIS A 175 -15.43 60.64 30.87
C HIS A 175 -16.86 61.16 30.61
N VAL A 176 -17.91 60.44 31.04
CA VAL A 176 -19.29 60.95 30.96
C VAL A 176 -19.41 62.17 31.88
N PRO A 177 -19.65 63.39 31.35
CA PRO A 177 -19.90 64.55 32.19
C PRO A 177 -21.21 64.35 32.96
N ARG A 178 -21.19 64.59 34.27
CA ARG A 178 -22.38 64.54 35.15
C ARG A 178 -23.37 65.64 34.81
#